data_AF-A0A941VB01-F1
#
_entry.id   AF-A0A941VB01-F1
#
_cell.length_a   1.000
_cell.length_b   1.000
_cell.length_c   1.000
_cell.angle_alpha   90.00
_cell.angle_beta   90.00
_cell.angle_gamma   90.00
#
_symmetry.space_group_name_H-M   'P 1'
#
loop_
_entity.id
_entity.type
_entity.pdbx_description
1 polymer ?
#
loop_
_entity_poly.entity_id
_entity_poly.type
_entity_poly.pdbx_seq_one_letter_code
_entity_poly.pdbx_strand_id
1 'polypeptide(L)'
;MRQMIWKATLALAGGCMLIGFQAQAGDASAGKAKSEKCAQCHGDNGKEDPPIAGMEEAKFIQAMKAYQTGERKHKKMEKAA
;
A
#
# COMPACT_ATOMS: atom_id res chain seq x y z
N MET A 1 -42.28 13.07 -32.14
CA MET A 1 -42.00 13.64 -30.80
C MET A 1 -41.68 12.61 -29.70
N ARG A 2 -41.98 11.31 -29.88
CA ARG A 2 -41.73 10.25 -28.86
C ARG A 2 -40.31 9.66 -28.87
N GLN A 3 -39.55 9.87 -29.94
CA GLN A 3 -38.15 9.41 -30.11
C GLN A 3 -37.11 10.40 -29.56
N MET A 4 -37.52 11.62 -29.24
CA MET A 4 -36.64 12.69 -28.73
C MET A 4 -36.42 12.56 -27.21
N ILE A 5 -37.34 11.88 -26.52
CA ILE A 5 -37.34 11.71 -25.07
C ILE A 5 -36.35 10.62 -24.65
N TRP A 6 -36.15 9.59 -25.49
CA TRP A 6 -35.23 8.49 -25.17
C TRP A 6 -33.75 8.90 -25.28
N LYS A 7 -33.41 9.83 -26.18
CA LYS A 7 -32.03 10.31 -26.32
C LYS A 7 -31.59 11.20 -25.15
N ALA A 8 -32.53 11.92 -24.53
CA ALA A 8 -32.23 12.85 -23.44
C ALA A 8 -31.94 12.16 -22.10
N THR A 9 -32.51 10.97 -21.86
CA THR A 9 -32.28 10.22 -20.60
C THR A 9 -30.90 9.55 -20.55
N LEU A 10 -30.30 9.25 -21.70
CA LEU A 10 -28.98 8.61 -21.80
C LEU A 10 -27.81 9.59 -21.52
N ALA A 11 -28.03 10.89 -21.60
CA ALA A 11 -26.98 11.89 -21.43
C ALA A 11 -26.72 12.27 -19.95
N LEU A 12 -27.65 12.02 -19.02
CA LEU A 12 -27.53 12.49 -17.63
C LEU A 12 -26.91 11.46 -16.66
N ALA A 13 -26.78 10.19 -17.05
CA ALA A 13 -26.21 9.13 -16.21
C ALA A 13 -24.70 8.91 -16.40
N GLY A 14 -24.08 9.51 -17.43
CA GLY A 14 -22.67 9.28 -17.78
C GLY A 14 -21.63 10.15 -17.06
N GLY A 15 -22.04 11.16 -16.30
CA GLY A 15 -21.13 12.17 -15.75
C GLY A 15 -20.38 11.78 -14.47
N CYS A 16 -20.84 10.75 -13.74
CA CYS A 16 -20.34 10.47 -12.38
C CYS A 16 -19.15 9.48 -12.30
N MET A 17 -18.65 8.98 -13.45
CA MET A 17 -17.59 7.96 -13.48
C MET A 17 -16.18 8.53 -13.77
N LEU A 18 -15.96 9.83 -13.55
CA LEU A 18 -14.67 10.49 -13.80
C LEU A 18 -13.80 10.71 -12.57
N ILE A 19 -14.23 10.27 -11.38
CA ILE A 19 -13.35 10.26 -10.20
C ILE A 19 -12.48 8.99 -10.29
N GLY A 20 -11.42 9.08 -11.10
CA GLY A 20 -10.44 8.02 -11.25
C GLY A 20 -9.83 7.63 -9.90
N PHE A 21 -9.74 6.33 -9.65
CA PHE A 21 -9.06 5.78 -8.48
C PHE A 21 -7.56 6.08 -8.60
N GLN A 22 -7.09 7.11 -7.91
CA GLN A 22 -5.66 7.44 -7.88
C GLN A 22 -4.96 6.40 -7.01
N ALA A 23 -4.14 5.55 -7.64
CA ALA A 23 -3.24 4.67 -6.92
C ALA A 23 -2.07 5.50 -6.39
N GLN A 24 -2.02 5.68 -5.06
CA GLN A 24 -0.92 6.40 -4.41
C GLN A 24 0.20 5.40 -4.10
N ALA A 25 1.37 5.58 -4.71
CA ALA A 25 2.56 4.82 -4.36
C ALA A 25 3.20 5.33 -3.07
N GLY A 26 4.00 4.49 -2.41
CA GLY A 26 4.83 4.91 -1.28
C GLY A 26 5.97 5.85 -1.71
N ASP A 27 6.36 6.76 -0.82
CA ASP A 27 7.53 7.62 -0.98
C ASP A 27 8.80 6.89 -0.50
N ALA A 28 9.66 6.51 -1.44
CA ALA A 28 10.92 5.81 -1.16
C ALA A 28 11.90 6.63 -0.31
N SER A 29 11.93 7.95 -0.45
CA SER A 29 12.81 8.83 0.33
C SER A 29 12.34 8.90 1.77
N ALA A 30 11.03 9.07 1.98
CA ALA A 30 10.43 9.00 3.31
C ALA A 30 10.58 7.60 3.94
N GLY A 31 10.50 6.55 3.14
CA GLY A 31 10.76 5.17 3.55
C GLY A 31 12.19 4.97 4.05
N LYS A 32 13.19 5.46 3.30
CA LYS A 32 14.61 5.37 3.64
C LYS A 32 14.92 6.01 5.00
N ALA A 33 14.36 7.18 5.29
CA ALA A 33 14.54 7.84 6.58
C ALA A 33 13.97 7.02 7.75
N LYS A 34 12.89 6.26 7.52
CA LYS A 34 12.26 5.41 8.55
C LYS A 34 12.99 4.07 8.74
N SER A 35 13.71 3.60 7.72
CA SER A 35 14.32 2.26 7.72
C SER A 35 15.64 2.15 8.48
N GLU A 36 16.18 3.24 9.03
CA GLU A 36 17.45 3.23 9.77
C GLU A 36 17.49 2.17 10.88
N LYS A 37 16.37 1.98 11.59
CA LYS A 37 16.27 0.94 12.64
C LYS A 37 16.20 -0.48 12.08
N CYS A 38 15.72 -0.66 10.85
CA CYS A 38 15.61 -1.95 10.20
C CYS A 38 16.98 -2.52 9.86
N ALA A 39 17.93 -1.65 9.50
CA ALA A 39 19.30 -2.01 9.15
C ALA A 39 20.05 -2.73 10.27
N GLN A 40 19.68 -2.50 11.54
CA GLN A 40 20.28 -3.16 12.70
C GLN A 40 20.16 -4.70 12.66
N CYS A 41 19.15 -5.22 11.96
CA CYS A 41 18.93 -6.66 11.81
C CYS A 41 19.00 -7.13 10.35
N HIS A 42 18.53 -6.32 9.39
CA HIS A 42 18.44 -6.71 7.98
C HIS A 42 19.60 -6.17 7.12
N GLY A 43 20.58 -5.51 7.76
CA GLY A 43 21.72 -4.85 7.12
C GLY A 43 21.35 -3.53 6.42
N ASP A 44 22.37 -2.73 6.12
CA ASP A 44 22.21 -1.38 5.56
C ASP A 44 21.43 -1.34 4.24
N ASN A 45 21.50 -2.43 3.48
CA ASN A 45 20.80 -2.57 2.21
C ASN A 45 19.60 -3.51 2.29
N GLY A 46 19.20 -3.98 3.48
CA GLY A 46 18.06 -4.88 3.67
C GLY A 46 18.25 -6.27 3.07
N LYS A 47 19.49 -6.73 2.87
CA LYS A 47 19.82 -8.00 2.18
C LYS A 47 20.23 -9.13 3.13
N GLU A 48 20.46 -8.83 4.40
CA GLU A 48 20.84 -9.84 5.40
C GLU A 48 19.65 -10.71 5.77
N ASP A 49 19.91 -11.94 6.23
CA ASP A 49 18.87 -12.94 6.51
C ASP A 49 18.01 -12.55 7.73
N PRO A 50 16.67 -12.37 7.58
CA PRO A 50 15.90 -12.51 6.35
C PRO A 50 15.88 -11.25 5.47
N PRO A 51 16.06 -11.36 4.14
CA PRO A 51 16.14 -10.21 3.25
C PRO A 51 14.78 -9.51 3.11
N ILE A 52 14.79 -8.19 3.21
CA ILE A 52 13.62 -7.32 3.00
C ILE A 52 13.70 -6.51 1.71
N ALA A 53 14.90 -6.32 1.15
CA ALA A 53 15.11 -5.65 -0.11
C ALA A 53 14.61 -6.51 -1.28
N GLY A 54 13.85 -5.90 -2.18
CA GLY A 54 13.25 -6.59 -3.32
C GLY A 54 12.01 -7.42 -2.99
N MET A 55 11.52 -7.38 -1.74
CA MET A 55 10.20 -7.93 -1.40
C MET A 55 9.12 -7.21 -2.20
N GLU A 56 8.10 -7.97 -2.61
CA GLU A 56 6.87 -7.40 -3.18
C GLU A 56 6.18 -6.50 -2.14
N GLU A 57 5.73 -5.33 -2.58
CA GLU A 57 5.22 -4.27 -1.69
C GLU A 57 4.05 -4.75 -0.83
N ALA A 58 3.07 -5.44 -1.41
CA ALA A 58 1.92 -5.94 -0.68
C ALA A 58 2.34 -7.02 0.35
N LYS A 59 3.29 -7.90 0.03
CA LYS A 59 3.85 -8.84 1.02
C LYS A 59 4.57 -8.14 2.16
N PHE A 60 5.36 -7.10 1.88
CA PHE A 60 6.03 -6.32 2.92
C PHE A 60 4.99 -5.65 3.84
N ILE A 61 4.00 -4.95 3.26
CA ILE A 61 2.94 -4.28 4.01
C ILE A 61 2.12 -5.28 4.83
N GLN A 62 1.74 -6.42 4.24
CA GLN A 62 1.00 -7.47 4.93
C GLN A 62 1.78 -7.99 6.14
N ALA A 63 3.07 -8.28 5.98
CA ALA A 63 3.91 -8.76 7.07
C ALA A 63 4.02 -7.72 8.20
N MET A 64 4.30 -6.45 7.86
CA MET A 64 4.40 -5.37 8.85
C MET A 64 3.09 -5.17 9.61
N LYS A 65 1.93 -5.21 8.93
CA LYS A 65 0.62 -5.12 9.58
C LYS A 65 0.39 -6.30 10.53
N ALA A 66 0.69 -7.53 10.10
CA ALA A 66 0.52 -8.71 10.94
C ALA A 66 1.39 -8.65 12.21
N TYR A 67 2.60 -8.10 12.12
CA TYR A 67 3.44 -7.86 13.29
C TYR A 67 2.90 -6.75 14.19
N GLN A 68 2.37 -5.67 13.61
CA GLN A 68 1.78 -4.55 14.36
C GLN A 68 0.50 -4.95 15.11
N THR A 69 -0.34 -5.79 14.52
CA THR A 69 -1.59 -6.27 15.15
C THR A 69 -1.38 -7.45 16.09
N GLY A 70 -0.20 -8.08 16.05
CA GLY A 70 0.11 -9.28 16.82
C GLY A 70 -0.45 -10.58 16.21
N GLU A 71 -1.02 -10.53 15.00
CA GLU A 71 -1.41 -11.71 14.22
C GLU A 71 -0.18 -12.59 13.92
N ARG A 72 0.96 -11.95 13.64
CA ARG A 72 2.27 -12.60 13.56
C ARG A 72 3.11 -12.19 14.77
N LYS A 73 3.50 -13.17 15.59
CA LYS A 73 4.32 -12.93 16.79
C LYS A 73 5.79 -13.15 16.49
N HIS A 74 6.63 -12.19 16.90
CA HIS A 74 8.08 -12.33 16.87
C HIS A 74 8.73 -11.35 17.85
N LYS A 75 9.62 -11.85 18.72
CA LYS A 75 10.19 -11.09 19.86
C LYS A 75 10.87 -9.77 19.49
N LYS A 76 11.32 -9.62 18.24
CA LYS A 76 12.03 -8.42 17.76
C LYS A 76 11.21 -7.55 16.81
N MET A 77 10.12 -8.09 16.25
CA MET A 77 9.32 -7.41 15.23
C MET A 77 7.91 -7.06 15.72
N GLU A 78 7.51 -7.56 16.89
CA GLU A 78 6.24 -7.17 17.52
C GLU A 78 6.19 -5.67 17.82
N LYS A 79 4.97 -5.13 17.88
CA LYS A 79 4.76 -3.70 18.18
C LYS A 79 5.40 -3.35 19.54
N ALA A 80 6.24 -2.31 19.54
CA ALA A 80 6.72 -1.73 20.79
C ALA A 80 5.53 -1.19 21.59
N ALA A 81 5.46 -1.57 22.88
CA ALA A 81 4.44 -1.11 23.81
C ALA A 81 4.47 0.41 23.99
#